data_AF-A0A8T4TIN3-F1
#
_entry.id   AF-A0A8T4TIN3-F1
#
_cell.length_a   1.000
_cell.length_b   1.000
_cell.length_c   1.000
_cell.angle_alpha   90.00
_cell.angle_beta   90.00
_cell.angle_gamma   90.00
#
_symmetry.space_group_name_H-M   'P 1'
#
loop_
_entity.id
_entity.type
_entity.pdbx_description
1 polymer ?
#
loop_
_entity_poly.entity_id
_entity_poly.type
_entity_poly.pdbx_seq_one_letter_code
_entity_poly.pdbx_strand_id
1 'polypeptide(L)'
;MVEVDLVLKGIETSKEGYLDMRDLYGLIKNFLDNIRYSIILEKEHFVSENEIKIKIDAKKAINDYIKFVLKITITGSRLKKVKLKEKETYEGQFTVRLRAEIEKDYEDTYEEKPMLKFFRELFDYLVKVSDFNRFNRMIKTDLFSLRDEIKAYFEIEKLD
;
A
#
# COMPACT_ATOMS: atom_id res chain seq x y z
N MET A 1 10.35 -12.85 14.50
CA MET A 1 10.68 -12.18 13.20
C MET A 1 9.48 -12.34 12.28
N VAL A 2 9.04 -11.29 11.56
CA VAL A 2 7.87 -11.40 10.66
C VAL A 2 8.27 -12.11 9.37
N GLU A 3 7.60 -13.22 9.05
CA GLU A 3 7.83 -13.96 7.81
C GLU A 3 6.95 -13.37 6.69
N VAL A 4 7.58 -12.88 5.62
CA VAL A 4 6.90 -12.32 4.44
C VAL A 4 6.78 -13.42 3.40
N ASP A 5 5.55 -13.89 3.20
CA ASP A 5 5.31 -15.14 2.47
C ASP A 5 5.08 -14.90 0.96
N LEU A 6 4.55 -13.73 0.59
CA LEU A 6 4.31 -13.40 -0.82
C LEU A 6 4.36 -11.90 -1.07
N VAL A 7 5.24 -11.48 -1.97
CA VAL A 7 5.31 -10.13 -2.51
C VAL A 7 4.65 -10.12 -3.88
N LEU A 8 3.52 -9.44 -4.00
CA LEU A 8 2.94 -9.19 -5.31
C LEU A 8 3.78 -8.15 -6.04
N LYS A 9 4.24 -8.53 -7.24
CA LYS A 9 5.06 -7.69 -8.11
C LYS A 9 4.36 -6.34 -8.27
N GLY A 10 5.06 -5.29 -7.86
CA GLY A 10 4.44 -3.97 -7.70
C GLY A 10 3.90 -3.44 -9.03
N ILE A 11 2.69 -2.89 -8.98
CA ILE A 11 2.09 -2.17 -10.10
C ILE A 11 2.40 -0.69 -9.97
N GLU A 12 2.57 -0.04 -11.11
CA GLU A 12 2.96 1.36 -11.18
C GLU A 12 1.95 2.11 -12.04
N THR A 13 1.70 3.36 -11.68
CA THR A 13 0.94 4.32 -12.47
C THR A 13 1.64 5.66 -12.39
N SER A 14 1.82 6.31 -13.54
CA SER A 14 2.50 7.58 -13.64
C SER A 14 1.66 8.61 -14.41
N LYS A 15 1.90 9.88 -14.10
CA LYS A 15 1.31 11.04 -14.76
C LYS A 15 2.35 12.14 -14.86
N GLU A 16 2.32 12.89 -15.95
CA GLU A 16 3.02 14.16 -16.09
C GLU A 16 1.99 15.30 -16.09
N GLY A 17 2.32 16.41 -15.43
CA GLY A 17 1.48 17.60 -15.37
C GLY A 17 1.35 18.15 -13.95
N TYR A 18 0.19 18.72 -13.65
CA TYR A 18 -0.12 19.24 -12.32
C TYR A 18 -0.70 18.15 -11.42
N LEU A 19 -0.32 18.20 -10.14
CA LEU A 19 -0.85 17.32 -9.12
C LEU A 19 -0.89 18.03 -7.77
N ASP A 20 -2.05 17.97 -7.10
CA ASP A 20 -2.15 18.30 -5.69
C ASP A 20 -1.81 17.06 -4.85
N MET A 21 -0.66 17.12 -4.18
CA MET A 21 -0.16 16.02 -3.35
C MET A 21 -1.06 15.76 -2.14
N ARG A 22 -1.72 16.79 -1.61
CA ARG A 22 -2.64 16.67 -0.47
C ARG A 22 -3.91 15.95 -0.89
N ASP A 23 -4.46 16.28 -2.05
CA ASP A 23 -5.65 15.63 -2.59
C ASP A 23 -5.37 14.16 -2.94
N LEU A 24 -4.21 13.86 -3.57
CA LEU A 24 -3.78 12.47 -3.82
C LEU A 24 -3.65 11.67 -2.51
N TYR A 25 -3.00 12.26 -1.50
CA TYR A 25 -2.84 11.60 -0.20
C TYR A 25 -4.21 11.38 0.47
N GLY A 26 -5.10 12.36 0.41
CA GLY A 26 -6.48 12.27 0.93
C GLY A 26 -7.27 11.14 0.26
N LEU A 27 -7.17 11.00 -1.06
CA LEU A 27 -7.78 9.89 -1.80
C LEU A 27 -7.27 8.54 -1.29
N ILE A 28 -5.94 8.37 -1.22
CA ILE A 28 -5.32 7.12 -0.77
C ILE A 28 -5.76 6.78 0.65
N LYS A 29 -5.73 7.76 1.57
CA LYS A 29 -6.15 7.57 2.95
C LYS A 29 -7.62 7.16 3.05
N ASN A 30 -8.51 7.89 2.38
CA ASN A 30 -9.94 7.59 2.39
C ASN A 30 -10.23 6.20 1.83
N PHE A 31 -9.52 5.80 0.76
CA PHE A 31 -9.64 4.45 0.21
C PHE A 31 -9.24 3.40 1.24
N LEU A 32 -8.05 3.54 1.84
CA LEU A 32 -7.53 2.60 2.84
C LEU A 32 -8.48 2.49 4.04
N ASP A 33 -9.01 3.61 4.53
CA ASP A 33 -9.98 3.63 5.62
C ASP A 33 -11.27 2.88 5.24
N ASN A 34 -11.79 3.09 4.02
CA ASN A 34 -12.98 2.39 3.51
C ASN A 34 -12.81 0.87 3.47
N ILE A 35 -11.61 0.39 3.08
CA ILE A 35 -11.30 -1.04 3.05
C ILE A 35 -10.69 -1.57 4.35
N ARG A 36 -10.72 -0.76 5.43
CA ARG A 36 -10.28 -1.07 6.80
C ARG A 36 -8.79 -1.41 6.94
N TYR A 37 -7.95 -0.75 6.16
CA TYR A 37 -6.51 -0.76 6.38
C TYR A 37 -6.15 0.37 7.34
N SER A 38 -5.30 0.07 8.33
CA SER A 38 -4.72 1.06 9.23
C SER A 38 -3.36 1.49 8.71
N ILE A 39 -3.15 2.79 8.56
CA ILE A 39 -1.82 3.34 8.23
C ILE A 39 -0.91 3.18 9.44
N ILE A 40 0.19 2.45 9.27
CA ILE A 40 1.15 2.18 10.35
C ILE A 40 2.42 3.01 10.23
N LEU A 41 2.74 3.46 9.01
CA LEU A 41 3.95 4.19 8.73
C LEU A 41 3.72 5.15 7.59
N GLU A 42 4.05 6.41 7.83
CA GLU A 42 4.13 7.43 6.82
C GLU A 42 5.53 8.05 6.90
N LYS A 43 6.29 7.93 5.81
CA LYS A 43 7.63 8.50 5.69
C LYS A 43 7.69 9.39 4.46
N GLU A 44 7.71 10.68 4.70
CA GLU A 44 8.02 11.69 3.68
C GLU A 44 9.53 11.93 3.65
N HIS A 45 10.11 11.80 2.47
CA HIS A 45 11.51 12.08 2.20
C HIS A 45 11.60 13.10 1.06
N PHE A 46 12.17 14.26 1.36
CA PHE A 46 12.64 15.20 0.36
C PHE A 46 14.03 14.74 -0.09
N VAL A 47 14.14 14.27 -1.33
CA VAL A 47 15.41 13.81 -1.90
C VAL A 47 16.21 15.01 -2.42
N SER A 48 15.52 16.02 -2.95
CA SER A 48 16.06 17.32 -3.33
C SER A 48 14.93 18.37 -3.37
N GLU A 49 15.23 19.64 -3.66
CA GLU A 49 14.20 20.69 -3.84
C GLU A 49 13.14 20.33 -4.90
N ASN A 50 13.50 19.49 -5.87
CA ASN A 50 12.67 19.13 -7.02
C ASN A 50 12.22 17.65 -7.01
N GLU A 51 12.48 16.91 -5.94
CA GLU A 51 12.13 15.49 -5.83
C GLU A 51 11.52 15.17 -4.47
N ILE A 52 10.32 14.56 -4.51
CA ILE A 52 9.61 14.09 -3.33
C ILE A 52 9.44 12.58 -3.37
N LYS A 53 9.55 11.94 -2.21
CA LYS A 53 9.25 10.53 -2.06
C LYS A 53 8.47 10.29 -0.78
N ILE A 54 7.22 9.87 -0.92
CA ILE A 54 6.35 9.51 0.20
C ILE A 54 6.19 8.00 0.20
N LYS A 55 6.41 7.38 1.34
CA LYS A 55 6.16 5.96 1.57
C LYS A 55 5.06 5.82 2.62
N ILE A 56 4.03 5.06 2.28
CA ILE A 56 2.91 4.76 3.16
C ILE A 56 2.81 3.25 3.25
N ASP A 57 2.91 2.72 4.47
CA ASP A 57 2.64 1.32 4.74
C ASP A 57 1.32 1.23 5.51
N ALA A 58 0.39 0.42 5.00
CA ALA A 58 -0.92 0.22 5.58
C ALA A 58 -1.14 -1.27 5.85
N LYS A 59 -1.69 -1.60 7.02
CA LYS A 59 -1.91 -2.98 7.47
C LYS A 59 -3.38 -3.28 7.71
N LYS A 60 -3.80 -4.49 7.38
CA LYS A 60 -5.13 -5.03 7.69
C LYS A 60 -5.00 -6.43 8.26
N ALA A 61 -5.45 -6.62 9.50
CA ALA A 61 -5.52 -7.94 10.10
C ALA A 61 -6.67 -8.73 9.46
N ILE A 62 -6.37 -9.92 8.94
CA ILE A 62 -7.37 -10.83 8.38
C ILE A 62 -7.79 -11.86 9.42
N ASN A 63 -6.82 -12.37 10.17
CA ASN A 63 -7.01 -13.20 11.35
C ASN A 63 -5.78 -13.03 12.27
N ASP A 64 -5.74 -13.78 13.37
CA ASP A 64 -4.68 -13.67 14.38
C ASP A 64 -3.27 -13.99 13.85
N TYR A 65 -3.17 -14.64 12.68
CA TYR A 65 -1.91 -15.14 12.12
C TYR A 65 -1.52 -14.47 10.80
N ILE A 66 -2.46 -13.81 10.11
CA ILE A 66 -2.29 -13.28 8.75
C ILE A 66 -2.66 -11.81 8.72
N LYS A 67 -1.70 -11.00 8.25
CA LYS A 67 -1.86 -9.56 8.03
C LYS A 67 -1.60 -9.25 6.56
N PHE A 68 -2.48 -8.44 5.97
CA PHE A 68 -2.23 -7.85 4.66
C PHE A 68 -1.50 -6.53 4.84
N VAL A 69 -0.49 -6.31 4.02
CA VAL A 69 0.31 -5.08 4.04
C VAL A 69 0.33 -4.49 2.64
N LEU A 70 -0.21 -3.29 2.51
CA LEU A 70 -0.10 -2.49 1.30
C LEU A 70 1.02 -1.48 1.49
N LYS A 71 1.99 -1.51 0.57
CA LYS A 71 3.10 -0.56 0.51
C LYS A 71 2.92 0.34 -0.68
N ILE A 72 2.70 1.62 -0.41
CA ILE A 72 2.45 2.65 -1.40
C ILE A 72 3.67 3.56 -1.42
N THR A 73 4.26 3.77 -2.58
CA THR A 73 5.37 4.69 -2.77
C THR A 73 4.98 5.71 -3.82
N ILE A 74 4.85 6.97 -3.41
CA ILE A 74 4.62 8.10 -4.28
C ILE A 74 5.98 8.76 -4.52
N THR A 75 6.34 8.97 -5.77
CA THR A 75 7.55 9.68 -6.17
C THR A 75 7.18 10.79 -7.14
N GLY A 76 7.65 12.00 -6.86
CA GLY A 76 7.59 13.13 -7.77
C GLY A 76 9.00 13.52 -8.18
N SER A 77 9.21 13.75 -9.48
CA SER A 77 10.47 14.21 -10.04
C SER A 77 10.25 15.45 -10.91
N ARG A 78 11.31 16.28 -11.01
CA ARG A 78 11.27 17.57 -11.73
C ARG A 78 10.15 18.49 -11.22
N LEU A 79 9.93 18.48 -9.91
CA LEU A 79 8.85 19.20 -9.29
C LEU A 79 9.09 20.70 -9.30
N LYS A 80 8.05 21.44 -9.66
CA LYS A 80 7.98 22.89 -9.54
C LYS A 80 6.72 23.26 -8.76
N LYS A 81 6.89 23.97 -7.65
CA LYS A 81 5.76 24.48 -6.86
C LYS A 81 5.04 25.57 -7.65
N VAL A 82 3.74 25.40 -7.83
CA VAL A 82 2.84 26.37 -8.46
C VAL A 82 1.62 26.57 -7.57
N LYS A 83 1.10 27.79 -7.50
CA LYS A 83 -0.17 28.04 -6.82
C LYS A 83 -1.28 28.10 -7.86
N LEU A 84 -2.13 27.08 -7.88
CA LEU A 84 -3.32 27.02 -8.72
C LEU A 84 -4.54 27.11 -7.80
N LYS A 85 -5.46 28.03 -8.08
CA LYS A 85 -6.73 28.19 -7.33
C LYS A 85 -6.55 28.23 -5.80
N GLU A 86 -5.52 28.96 -5.33
CA GLU A 86 -5.13 29.08 -3.91
C GLU A 86 -4.64 27.79 -3.20
N LYS A 87 -4.54 26.66 -3.92
CA LYS A 87 -3.93 25.42 -3.42
C LYS A 87 -2.45 25.33 -3.79
N GLU A 88 -1.67 24.60 -2.97
CA GLU A 88 -0.27 24.29 -3.26
C GLU A 88 -0.21 23.08 -4.19
N THR A 89 0.08 23.35 -5.47
CA THR A 89 0.12 22.34 -6.52
C THR A 89 1.55 22.15 -6.99
N TYR A 90 1.88 20.94 -7.43
CA TYR A 90 3.19 20.65 -8.00
C TYR A 90 3.04 20.33 -9.49
N GLU A 91 3.88 20.93 -10.31
CA GLU A 91 4.05 20.57 -11.73
C GLU A 91 5.26 19.64 -11.85
N GLY A 92 5.11 18.50 -12.52
CA GLY A 92 6.21 17.56 -12.74
C GLY A 92 5.77 16.19 -13.19
N GLN A 93 6.64 15.20 -12.97
CA GLN A 93 6.35 13.79 -13.22
C GLN A 93 6.09 13.09 -11.90
N PHE A 94 4.92 12.44 -11.79
CA PHE A 94 4.48 11.73 -10.60
C PHE A 94 4.32 10.25 -10.92
N THR A 95 4.78 9.42 -10.01
CA THR A 95 4.72 7.98 -10.10
C THR A 95 4.24 7.42 -8.77
N VAL A 96 3.18 6.62 -8.80
CA VAL A 96 2.70 5.86 -7.66
C VAL A 96 2.97 4.38 -7.90
N ARG A 97 3.76 3.78 -7.02
CA ARG A 97 4.07 2.36 -7.01
C ARG A 97 3.37 1.69 -5.85
N LEU A 98 2.60 0.66 -6.16
CA LEU A 98 1.82 -0.10 -5.20
C LEU A 98 2.38 -1.51 -5.11
N ARG A 99 2.60 -2.00 -3.89
CA ARG A 99 3.00 -3.38 -3.59
C ARG A 99 2.09 -3.92 -2.51
N ALA A 100 1.89 -5.22 -2.54
CA ALA A 100 1.10 -5.94 -1.56
C ALA A 100 1.93 -7.10 -1.03
N GLU A 101 1.90 -7.28 0.28
CA GLU A 101 2.59 -8.32 1.02
C GLU A 101 1.61 -9.01 1.96
N ILE A 102 1.74 -10.33 2.08
CA ILE A 102 1.07 -11.10 3.12
C ILE A 102 2.12 -11.41 4.18
N GLU A 103 1.95 -10.82 5.36
CA GLU A 103 2.77 -11.08 6.54
C GLU A 103 2.11 -12.18 7.38
N LYS A 104 2.88 -13.20 7.73
CA LYS A 104 2.50 -14.20 8.72
C LYS A 104 3.17 -13.85 10.04
N ASP A 105 2.37 -13.66 11.08
CA ASP A 105 2.86 -13.30 12.41
C ASP A 105 2.74 -14.50 13.35
N TYR A 106 3.65 -15.46 13.18
CA TYR A 106 3.70 -16.69 13.99
C TYR A 106 4.48 -16.54 15.30
N GLU A 107 5.44 -15.63 15.35
CA GLU A 107 6.56 -15.75 16.31
C GLU A 107 6.45 -14.84 17.53
N ASP A 108 5.86 -13.65 17.46
CA ASP A 108 6.04 -12.67 18.56
C ASP A 108 5.12 -12.89 19.78
N THR A 109 4.22 -13.88 19.76
CA THR A 109 3.32 -14.16 20.92
C THR A 109 3.67 -15.47 21.65
N TYR A 110 4.60 -16.29 21.16
CA TYR A 110 4.54 -17.72 21.47
C TYR A 110 5.88 -18.47 21.55
N GLU A 111 6.93 -17.87 22.11
CA GLU A 111 8.22 -18.57 22.33
C GLU A 111 8.21 -19.68 23.41
N GLU A 112 7.13 -19.92 24.17
CA GLU A 112 7.23 -20.80 25.38
C GLU A 112 6.36 -22.08 25.45
N LYS A 113 5.58 -22.52 24.44
CA LYS A 113 4.65 -23.67 24.65
C LYS A 113 4.75 -24.85 23.64
N PRO A 114 4.91 -26.11 24.09
CA PRO A 114 4.94 -27.32 23.25
C PRO A 114 3.69 -27.55 22.37
N MET A 115 2.54 -27.00 22.77
CA MET A 115 1.29 -27.08 22.02
C MET A 115 1.38 -26.41 20.63
N LEU A 116 2.32 -25.49 20.41
CA LEU A 116 2.44 -24.73 19.16
C LEU A 116 3.05 -25.51 18.00
N LYS A 117 3.85 -26.56 18.24
CA LYS A 117 4.29 -27.45 17.15
C LYS A 117 3.09 -28.16 16.50
N PHE A 118 2.10 -28.53 17.33
CA PHE A 118 0.86 -29.12 16.86
C PHE A 118 -0.01 -28.09 16.11
N PHE A 119 -0.09 -26.84 16.58
CA PHE A 119 -0.77 -25.77 15.83
C PHE A 119 -0.05 -25.38 14.54
N ARG A 120 1.28 -25.48 14.45
CA ARG A 120 2.05 -25.27 13.21
C ARG A 120 1.68 -26.30 12.15
N GLU A 121 1.69 -27.59 12.52
CA GLU A 121 1.26 -28.67 11.62
C GLU A 121 -0.23 -28.56 11.27
N LEU A 122 -1.07 -28.14 12.21
CA LEU A 122 -2.48 -27.85 11.93
C LEU A 122 -2.66 -26.65 11.02
N PHE A 123 -1.86 -25.60 11.11
CA PHE A 123 -1.97 -24.42 10.25
C PHE A 123 -1.39 -24.65 8.86
N ASP A 124 -0.29 -25.40 8.75
CA ASP A 124 0.20 -25.94 7.48
C ASP A 124 -0.87 -26.83 6.82
N TYR A 125 -1.66 -27.55 7.63
CA TYR A 125 -2.80 -28.33 7.18
C TYR A 125 -4.07 -27.49 6.90
N LEU A 126 -4.30 -26.40 7.63
CA LEU A 126 -5.48 -25.53 7.54
C LEU A 126 -5.35 -24.53 6.39
N VAL A 127 -4.15 -23.97 6.17
CA VAL A 127 -3.79 -23.22 4.97
C VAL A 127 -3.55 -24.21 3.85
N LYS A 128 -4.63 -24.86 3.46
CA LYS A 128 -4.69 -25.48 2.15
C LYS A 128 -4.36 -24.41 1.12
N VAL A 129 -3.69 -24.80 0.06
CA VAL A 129 -3.38 -23.97 -1.13
C VAL A 129 -4.60 -23.15 -1.60
N SER A 130 -5.83 -23.64 -1.36
CA SER A 130 -7.09 -22.93 -1.62
C SER A 130 -7.26 -21.62 -0.84
N ASP A 131 -6.92 -21.58 0.45
CA ASP A 131 -7.08 -20.39 1.29
C ASP A 131 -6.01 -19.36 1.00
N PHE A 132 -4.79 -19.81 0.70
CA PHE A 132 -3.74 -18.93 0.21
C PHE A 132 -4.11 -18.28 -1.12
N ASN A 133 -4.69 -19.04 -2.06
CA ASN A 133 -5.21 -18.49 -3.31
C ASN A 133 -6.37 -17.50 -3.10
N ARG A 134 -7.18 -17.71 -2.05
CA ARG A 134 -8.23 -16.75 -1.68
C ARG A 134 -7.62 -15.45 -1.15
N PHE A 135 -6.70 -15.52 -0.21
CA PHE A 135 -6.02 -14.35 0.33
C PHE A 135 -5.25 -13.57 -0.74
N ASN A 136 -4.54 -14.28 -1.62
CA ASN A 136 -3.86 -13.69 -2.77
C ASN A 136 -4.84 -12.97 -3.70
N ARG A 137 -6.01 -13.55 -3.99
CA ARG A 137 -7.05 -12.86 -4.77
C ARG A 137 -7.56 -11.62 -4.06
N MET A 138 -7.83 -11.69 -2.75
CA MET A 138 -8.34 -10.56 -1.98
C MET A 138 -7.35 -9.39 -1.98
N ILE A 139 -6.09 -9.62 -1.61
CA ILE A 139 -5.08 -8.55 -1.56
C ILE A 139 -4.74 -8.01 -2.96
N LYS A 140 -4.82 -8.84 -4.01
CA LYS A 140 -4.76 -8.37 -5.40
C LYS A 140 -5.92 -7.44 -5.73
N THR A 141 -7.15 -7.83 -5.39
CA THR A 141 -8.32 -6.98 -5.63
C THR A 141 -8.15 -5.63 -4.94
N ASP A 142 -7.76 -5.61 -3.66
CA ASP A 142 -7.48 -4.35 -2.94
C ASP A 142 -6.41 -3.50 -3.65
N LEU A 143 -5.32 -4.13 -4.09
CA LEU A 143 -4.22 -3.47 -4.81
C LEU A 143 -4.68 -2.88 -6.16
N PHE A 144 -5.44 -3.63 -6.95
CA PHE A 144 -5.94 -3.19 -8.26
C PHE A 144 -7.01 -2.10 -8.10
N SER A 145 -7.90 -2.21 -7.13
CA SER A 145 -8.90 -1.19 -6.84
C SER A 145 -8.26 0.14 -6.45
N LEU A 146 -7.24 0.13 -5.57
CA LEU A 146 -6.48 1.35 -5.24
C LEU A 146 -5.82 1.97 -6.48
N ARG A 147 -5.23 1.13 -7.33
CA ARG A 147 -4.59 1.57 -8.58
C ARG A 147 -5.58 2.22 -9.53
N ASP A 148 -6.76 1.63 -9.66
CA ASP A 148 -7.78 2.12 -10.58
C ASP A 148 -8.38 3.45 -10.08
N GLU A 149 -8.54 3.64 -8.77
CA GLU A 149 -8.90 4.94 -8.19
C GLU A 149 -7.84 6.01 -8.44
N ILE A 150 -6.56 5.70 -8.23
CA ILE A 150 -5.46 6.64 -8.50
C ILE A 150 -5.41 6.99 -9.99
N LYS A 151 -5.65 6.03 -10.87
CA LYS A 151 -5.73 6.28 -12.32
C LYS A 151 -6.89 7.20 -12.68
N ALA A 152 -8.07 6.93 -12.14
CA ALA A 152 -9.25 7.77 -12.36
C ALA A 152 -8.98 9.21 -11.91
N TYR A 153 -8.35 9.38 -10.74
CA TYR A 153 -7.91 10.69 -10.27
C TYR A 153 -6.92 11.38 -11.22
N PHE A 154 -5.91 10.65 -11.71
CA PHE A 154 -4.94 11.17 -12.67
C PHE A 154 -5.58 11.62 -13.99
N GLU A 155 -6.60 10.89 -14.47
CA GLU A 155 -7.34 11.21 -15.70
C GLU A 155 -8.24 12.43 -15.53
N ILE A 156 -8.94 12.58 -14.40
CA ILE A 156 -9.79 13.75 -14.11
C ILE A 156 -8.94 15.02 -14.07
N GLU A 157 -7.85 15.00 -13.32
CA GLU A 157 -6.90 16.11 -13.21
C GLU A 157 -6.13 16.40 -14.52
N LYS A 158 -6.35 15.64 -15.59
CA LYS A 158 -5.78 15.94 -16.92
C LYS A 158 -6.73 16.78 -17.77
N LEU A 159 -8.03 16.79 -17.42
CA LEU A 159 -9.09 17.48 -18.14
C LEU A 159 -9.38 18.89 -17.60
N ASP A 160 -8.95 19.18 -16.37
CA ASP A 160 -8.96 20.51 -15.73
C ASP A 160 -7.65 21.29 -15.99
#